data_AF-A0A3P3EP32-F1
#
_entry.id   AF-A0A3P3EP32-F1
#
_cell.length_a   1.000
_cell.length_b   1.000
_cell.length_c   1.000
_cell.angle_alpha   90.00
_cell.angle_beta   90.00
_cell.angle_gamma   90.00
#
_symmetry.space_group_name_H-M   'P 1'
#
loop_
_entity.id
_entity.type
_entity.pdbx_description
1 polymer ?
#
loop_
_entity_poly.entity_id
_entity_poly.type
_entity_poly.pdbx_seq_one_letter_code
_entity_poly.pdbx_strand_id
1 'polypeptide(L)'
;MQRANSSVRPSRGHGGPLNVSRPDISGSPLQAAFIAAGRELGYPMSPDYNGRQQEGFAVEEQTIESGSRISSARAFLTDEVRRRPNLRIFASAQVTRVDFDGLRAVGVTVASREGMKSLRARREVVLCAGAVGSPHLLKLSGIGPASELKQHGVKPLIDNPNVGANLQDHPLVSLRFACSTAVGLYRHTRPIRKVIAGAR
;
A
#
# COMPACT_ATOMS: atom_id res chain seq x y z
N MET A 1 10.19 -19.17 -14.47
CA MET A 1 9.35 -18.58 -13.41
C MET A 1 7.99 -19.27 -13.48
N GLN A 2 7.73 -20.24 -12.59
CA GLN A 2 6.45 -20.94 -12.60
C GLN A 2 5.35 -19.92 -12.28
N ARG A 3 4.38 -19.74 -13.20
CA ARG A 3 3.05 -19.30 -12.77
C ARG A 3 2.67 -20.21 -11.61
N ALA A 4 2.17 -19.66 -10.50
CA ALA A 4 1.70 -20.48 -9.40
C ALA A 4 0.85 -21.62 -9.99
N ASN A 5 1.40 -22.83 -9.95
CA ASN A 5 0.84 -23.98 -10.63
C ASN A 5 -0.49 -24.26 -9.92
N SER A 6 -1.59 -23.92 -10.60
CA SER A 6 -2.91 -24.57 -10.72
C SER A 6 -3.39 -25.57 -9.64
N SER A 7 -2.92 -25.50 -8.41
CA SER A 7 -3.67 -25.99 -7.26
C SER A 7 -4.65 -24.89 -6.92
N VAL A 8 -5.90 -25.05 -7.36
CA VAL A 8 -7.00 -24.17 -6.96
C VAL A 8 -7.09 -24.24 -5.45
N ARG A 9 -6.50 -23.25 -4.77
CA ARG A 9 -6.68 -23.08 -3.34
C ARG A 9 -8.05 -22.44 -3.13
N PRO A 10 -8.99 -23.08 -2.42
CA PRO A 10 -10.39 -22.64 -2.36
C PRO A 10 -10.56 -21.20 -1.88
N SER A 11 -9.63 -20.70 -1.07
CA SER A 11 -9.65 -19.34 -0.49
C SER A 11 -8.98 -18.28 -1.37
N ARG A 12 -8.52 -18.60 -2.58
CA ARG A 12 -7.77 -17.67 -3.44
C ARG A 12 -8.60 -17.22 -4.64
N GLY A 13 -8.67 -15.90 -4.82
CA GLY A 13 -9.31 -15.29 -5.98
C GLY A 13 -8.48 -15.49 -7.26
N HIS A 14 -9.18 -15.67 -8.39
CA HIS A 14 -8.56 -15.82 -9.72
C HIS A 14 -9.18 -14.79 -10.69
N GLY A 15 -8.39 -14.33 -11.66
CA GLY A 15 -8.85 -13.37 -12.69
C GLY A 15 -8.91 -11.90 -12.25
N GLY A 16 -8.49 -11.59 -11.03
CA GLY A 16 -8.36 -10.20 -10.56
C GLY A 16 -7.14 -9.49 -11.18
N PRO A 17 -7.13 -8.14 -11.18
CA PRO A 17 -6.05 -7.35 -11.81
C PRO A 17 -4.76 -7.29 -10.98
N LEU A 18 -4.79 -7.71 -9.71
CA LEU A 18 -3.64 -7.68 -8.81
C LEU A 18 -3.03 -9.08 -8.67
N ASN A 19 -2.01 -9.37 -9.48
CA ASN A 19 -1.36 -10.68 -9.48
C ASN A 19 -0.42 -10.84 -8.27
N VAL A 20 -0.49 -12.02 -7.66
CA VAL A 20 0.37 -12.45 -6.56
C VAL A 20 1.16 -13.65 -7.04
N SER A 21 2.45 -13.68 -6.74
CA SER A 21 3.35 -14.77 -7.07
C SER A 21 4.06 -15.29 -5.83
N ARG A 22 4.35 -16.59 -5.82
CA ARG A 22 5.19 -17.21 -4.80
C ARG A 22 6.63 -17.23 -5.32
N PRO A 23 7.59 -16.57 -4.66
CA PRO A 23 8.96 -16.55 -5.13
C PRO A 23 9.60 -17.93 -5.01
N ASP A 24 10.50 -18.24 -5.96
CA ASP A 24 11.40 -19.39 -5.83
C ASP A 24 12.53 -19.03 -4.87
N ILE A 25 12.57 -19.72 -3.73
CA ILE A 25 13.56 -19.50 -2.68
C ILE A 25 14.69 -20.54 -2.70
N SER A 26 14.68 -21.49 -3.65
CA SER A 26 15.67 -22.57 -3.73
C SER A 26 17.12 -22.06 -3.80
N GLY A 27 17.32 -20.90 -4.45
CA GLY A 27 18.62 -20.22 -4.54
C GLY A 27 18.98 -19.34 -3.33
N SER A 28 18.22 -19.39 -2.23
CA SER A 28 18.40 -18.52 -1.06
C SER A 28 18.73 -19.33 0.22
N PRO A 29 20.02 -19.56 0.51
CA PRO A 29 20.44 -20.32 1.69
C PRO A 29 19.89 -19.78 3.01
N LEU A 30 19.79 -18.44 3.15
CA LEU A 30 19.27 -17.81 4.36
C LEU A 30 17.76 -18.06 4.54
N GLN A 31 16.96 -17.99 3.48
CA GLN A 31 15.52 -18.26 3.57
C GLN A 31 15.26 -19.73 3.87
N ALA A 32 16.03 -20.64 3.24
CA ALA A 32 15.95 -22.06 3.52
C ALA A 32 16.32 -22.37 4.99
N ALA A 33 17.42 -21.78 5.50
CA ALA A 33 17.84 -21.93 6.89
C ALA A 33 16.79 -21.39 7.88
N PHE A 34 16.17 -20.24 7.58
CA PHE A 34 15.13 -19.65 8.44
C PHE A 34 13.88 -20.53 8.55
N ILE A 35 13.42 -21.10 7.43
CA ILE A 35 12.27 -22.02 7.43
C ILE A 35 12.61 -23.35 8.14
N ALA A 36 13.83 -23.86 7.95
CA ALA A 36 14.31 -25.06 8.64
C ALA A 36 14.34 -24.88 10.15
N ALA A 37 14.88 -23.75 10.64
CA ALA A 37 14.93 -23.43 12.06
C ALA A 37 13.52 -23.37 12.69
N GLY A 38 12.54 -22.78 12.00
CA GLY A 38 11.14 -22.79 12.45
C GLY A 38 10.60 -24.21 12.64
N ARG A 39 10.93 -25.13 11.72
CA ARG A 39 10.54 -26.54 11.80
C ARG A 39 11.25 -27.29 12.94
N GLU A 40 12.55 -27.05 13.12
CA GLU A 40 13.33 -27.63 14.23
C GLU A 40 12.78 -27.21 15.59
N LEU A 41 12.25 -26.00 15.69
CA LEU A 41 11.56 -25.49 16.87
C LEU A 41 10.10 -25.99 17.01
N GLY A 42 9.63 -26.85 16.10
CA GLY A 42 8.29 -27.44 16.16
C GLY A 42 7.15 -26.57 15.62
N TYR A 43 7.44 -25.43 14.99
CA TYR A 43 6.39 -24.61 14.39
C TYR A 43 5.81 -25.26 13.14
N PRO A 44 4.50 -25.07 12.88
CA PRO A 44 3.88 -25.58 11.66
C PRO A 44 4.42 -24.86 10.42
N MET A 45 4.56 -25.61 9.33
CA MET A 45 4.86 -25.04 8.01
C MET A 45 3.55 -24.72 7.31
N SER A 46 3.26 -23.44 7.07
CA SER A 46 2.05 -23.04 6.38
C SER A 46 2.25 -23.08 4.86
N PRO A 47 1.49 -23.91 4.11
CA PRO A 47 1.51 -23.88 2.66
C PRO A 47 0.86 -22.61 2.09
N ASP A 48 0.03 -21.95 2.90
CA ASP A 48 -0.76 -20.76 2.59
C ASP A 48 -1.00 -19.90 3.84
N TYR A 49 -0.14 -18.91 4.09
CA TYR A 49 -0.28 -18.04 5.27
C TYR A 49 -1.44 -17.03 5.17
N ASN A 50 -2.02 -16.82 3.99
CA ASN A 50 -3.27 -16.05 3.83
C ASN A 50 -4.50 -16.97 3.80
N GLY A 51 -4.33 -18.27 4.08
CA GLY A 51 -5.37 -19.26 4.13
C GLY A 51 -5.96 -19.41 5.53
N ARG A 52 -6.50 -20.61 5.81
CA ARG A 52 -7.11 -20.91 7.12
C ARG A 52 -6.10 -20.90 8.26
N GLN A 53 -4.84 -21.25 8.00
CA GLN A 53 -3.77 -21.30 8.99
C GLN A 53 -2.76 -20.17 8.74
N GLN A 54 -2.88 -19.12 9.53
CA GLN A 54 -1.98 -17.97 9.47
C GLN A 54 -0.69 -18.20 10.29
N GLU A 55 -0.81 -18.86 11.45
CA GLU A 55 0.34 -19.16 12.30
C GLU A 55 1.26 -20.20 11.68
N GLY A 56 2.56 -19.91 11.67
CA GLY A 56 3.61 -20.81 11.21
C GLY A 56 4.64 -20.12 10.33
N PHE A 57 5.50 -20.93 9.72
CA PHE A 57 6.50 -20.46 8.76
C PHE A 57 6.06 -20.76 7.34
N ALA A 58 6.15 -19.78 6.46
CA ALA A 58 5.80 -19.89 5.05
C ALA A 58 6.76 -19.09 4.18
N VAL A 59 6.73 -19.39 2.88
CA VAL A 59 7.33 -18.50 1.88
C VAL A 59 6.34 -17.35 1.65
N GLU A 60 6.80 -16.12 1.90
CA GLU A 60 6.02 -14.91 1.68
C GLU A 60 5.71 -14.74 0.18
N GLU A 61 4.45 -14.51 -0.14
CA GLU A 61 4.00 -14.22 -1.50
C GLU A 61 4.17 -12.74 -1.81
N GLN A 62 4.37 -12.42 -3.07
CA GLN A 62 4.73 -11.08 -3.52
C GLN A 62 3.79 -10.61 -4.62
N THR A 63 3.42 -9.34 -4.58
CA THR A 63 2.73 -8.67 -5.68
C THR A 63 3.72 -8.29 -6.79
N ILE A 64 4.31 -9.31 -7.43
CA ILE A 64 5.34 -9.20 -8.47
C ILE A 64 4.95 -10.08 -9.65
N GLU A 65 5.08 -9.52 -10.86
CA GLU A 65 4.91 -10.23 -12.13
C GLU A 65 6.08 -9.91 -13.06
N SER A 66 6.67 -10.94 -13.65
CA SER A 66 7.82 -10.83 -14.57
C SER A 66 8.94 -9.93 -13.99
N GLY A 67 9.35 -10.20 -12.74
CA GLY A 67 10.40 -9.47 -12.03
C GLY A 67 10.01 -8.06 -11.56
N SER A 68 8.82 -7.56 -11.93
CA SER A 68 8.38 -6.19 -11.61
C SER A 68 7.27 -6.15 -10.57
N ARG A 69 7.36 -5.19 -9.64
CA ARG A 69 6.26 -4.89 -8.71
C ARG A 69 5.00 -4.49 -9.47
N ILE A 70 3.86 -5.06 -9.09
CA ILE A 70 2.54 -4.57 -9.49
C ILE A 70 1.98 -3.69 -8.37
N SER A 71 1.89 -2.39 -8.61
CA SER A 71 1.18 -1.46 -7.73
C SER A 71 -0.31 -1.44 -8.07
N SER A 72 -1.16 -0.91 -7.17
CA SER A 72 -2.58 -0.67 -7.47
C SER A 72 -2.75 0.22 -8.72
N ALA A 73 -1.86 1.19 -8.95
CA ALA A 73 -1.91 1.99 -10.16
C ALA A 73 -1.63 1.16 -11.43
N ARG A 74 -0.66 0.24 -11.40
CA ARG A 74 -0.38 -0.65 -12.55
C ARG A 74 -1.50 -1.65 -12.78
N ALA A 75 -2.08 -2.19 -11.70
CA ALA A 75 -3.17 -3.17 -11.78
C ALA A 75 -4.49 -2.54 -12.28
N PHE A 76 -4.89 -1.39 -11.73
CA PHE A 76 -6.22 -0.83 -11.94
C PHE A 76 -6.26 0.36 -12.91
N LEU A 77 -5.16 1.09 -13.10
CA LEU A 77 -5.06 2.18 -14.07
C LEU A 77 -4.20 1.75 -15.25
N THR A 78 -4.67 0.70 -15.96
CA THR A 78 -4.05 0.24 -17.21
C THR A 78 -4.10 1.33 -18.27
N ASP A 79 -3.30 1.21 -19.32
CA ASP A 79 -3.30 2.16 -20.43
C ASP A 79 -4.69 2.31 -21.09
N GLU A 80 -5.45 1.22 -21.15
CA GLU A 80 -6.84 1.24 -21.61
C GLU A 80 -7.73 2.06 -20.67
N VAL A 81 -7.66 1.81 -19.36
CA VAL A 81 -8.44 2.54 -18.36
C VAL A 81 -8.10 4.02 -18.38
N ARG A 82 -6.82 4.38 -18.51
CA ARG A 82 -6.34 5.77 -18.58
C ARG A 82 -6.86 6.53 -19.80
N ARG A 83 -7.15 5.84 -20.91
CA ARG A 83 -7.68 6.45 -22.13
C ARG A 83 -9.20 6.65 -22.11
N ARG A 84 -9.91 6.15 -21.09
CA ARG A 84 -11.37 6.29 -21.02
C ARG A 84 -11.75 7.78 -20.90
N PRO A 85 -12.65 8.30 -21.74
CA PRO A 85 -12.97 9.73 -21.80
C PRO A 85 -13.67 10.26 -20.52
N ASN A 86 -14.22 9.37 -19.71
CA ASN A 86 -14.88 9.68 -18.45
C ASN A 86 -13.94 9.62 -17.22
N LEU A 87 -12.64 9.36 -17.40
CA LEU A 87 -11.65 9.37 -16.34
C LEU A 87 -10.64 10.50 -16.58
N ARG A 88 -10.40 11.32 -15.55
CA ARG A 88 -9.35 12.35 -15.56
C ARG A 88 -8.45 12.11 -14.36
N ILE A 89 -7.14 12.08 -14.61
CA ILE A 89 -6.12 11.86 -13.58
C ILE A 89 -5.27 13.12 -13.48
N PHE A 90 -5.25 13.73 -12.30
CA PHE A 90 -4.41 14.87 -11.99
C PHE A 90 -3.23 14.40 -11.14
N ALA A 91 -2.07 14.24 -11.76
CA ALA A 91 -0.82 13.95 -11.06
C ALA A 91 -0.20 15.24 -10.52
N SER A 92 0.61 15.15 -9.48
CA SER A 92 1.30 16.31 -8.87
C SER A 92 0.34 17.44 -8.48
N ALA A 93 -0.84 17.06 -8.01
CA ALA A 93 -1.93 17.94 -7.66
C ALA A 93 -2.43 17.58 -6.26
N GLN A 94 -2.10 18.41 -5.27
CA GLN A 94 -2.39 18.12 -3.87
C GLN A 94 -3.73 18.75 -3.48
N VAL A 95 -4.69 17.92 -3.07
CA VAL A 95 -5.93 18.42 -2.47
C VAL A 95 -5.60 19.06 -1.12
N THR A 96 -6.03 20.30 -0.91
CA THR A 96 -5.78 21.08 0.31
C THR A 96 -7.03 21.25 1.17
N ARG A 97 -8.22 21.19 0.56
CA ARG A 97 -9.50 21.29 1.27
C ARG A 97 -10.64 20.64 0.48
N VAL A 98 -11.63 20.08 1.17
CA VAL A 98 -12.95 19.73 0.63
C VAL A 98 -13.87 20.93 0.73
N ASP A 99 -14.52 21.30 -0.36
CA ASP A 99 -15.41 22.45 -0.42
C ASP A 99 -16.86 22.01 -0.13
N PHE A 100 -17.58 22.79 0.70
CA PHE A 100 -18.93 22.47 1.16
C PHE A 100 -19.95 23.56 0.81
N ASP A 101 -21.19 23.13 0.59
CA ASP A 101 -22.40 23.96 0.58
C ASP A 101 -23.33 23.44 1.69
N GLY A 102 -23.44 24.21 2.78
CA GLY A 102 -23.96 23.71 4.05
C GLY A 102 -23.16 22.48 4.51
N LEU A 103 -23.82 21.32 4.59
CA LEU A 103 -23.21 20.05 4.97
C LEU A 103 -22.91 19.13 3.77
N ARG A 104 -23.18 19.58 2.53
CA ARG A 104 -22.93 18.79 1.32
C ARG A 104 -21.55 19.11 0.77
N ALA A 105 -20.72 18.08 0.59
CA ALA A 105 -19.47 18.21 -0.17
C ALA A 105 -19.77 18.49 -1.65
N VAL A 106 -19.19 19.54 -2.21
CA VAL A 106 -19.46 20.02 -3.58
C VAL A 106 -18.21 20.08 -4.46
N GLY A 107 -17.05 19.73 -3.92
CA GLY A 107 -15.79 19.75 -4.65
C GLY A 107 -14.57 19.69 -3.75
N VAL A 108 -13.42 19.95 -4.36
CA VAL A 108 -12.13 20.04 -3.68
C VAL A 108 -11.33 21.21 -4.22
N THR A 109 -10.55 21.84 -3.36
CA THR A 109 -9.53 22.81 -3.75
C THR A 109 -8.17 22.10 -3.82
N VAL A 110 -7.44 22.35 -4.90
CA VAL A 110 -6.21 21.65 -5.26
C VAL A 110 -5.08 22.64 -5.51
N ALA A 111 -3.92 22.37 -4.93
CA ALA A 111 -2.66 23.05 -5.20
C ALA A 111 -1.86 22.30 -6.26
N SER A 112 -1.37 23.00 -7.27
CA SER A 112 -0.49 22.45 -8.32
C SER A 112 0.56 23.48 -8.73
N ARG A 113 1.40 23.13 -9.71
CA ARG A 113 2.36 24.09 -10.30
C ARG A 113 1.67 25.30 -10.95
N GLU A 114 0.42 25.15 -11.39
CA GLU A 114 -0.39 26.24 -11.97
C GLU A 114 -1.07 27.11 -10.90
N GLY A 115 -0.82 26.82 -9.62
CA GLY A 115 -1.45 27.48 -8.49
C GLY A 115 -2.64 26.71 -7.92
N MET A 116 -3.54 27.45 -7.28
CA MET A 116 -4.71 26.92 -6.59
C MET A 116 -5.92 26.89 -7.51
N LYS A 117 -6.64 25.76 -7.55
CA LYS A 117 -7.84 25.57 -8.37
C LYS A 117 -8.89 24.75 -7.65
N SER A 118 -10.16 25.14 -7.78
CA SER A 118 -11.29 24.35 -7.29
C SER A 118 -11.84 23.43 -8.38
N LEU A 119 -12.09 22.17 -8.03
CA LEU A 119 -12.72 21.15 -8.85
C LEU A 119 -14.09 20.79 -8.26
N ARG A 120 -15.16 20.97 -9.04
CA ARG A 120 -16.54 20.69 -8.59
C ARG A 120 -16.90 19.22 -8.76
N ALA A 121 -17.59 18.68 -7.77
CA ALA A 121 -18.17 17.34 -7.79
C ALA A 121 -19.69 17.44 -7.82
N ARG A 122 -20.34 16.78 -8.79
CA ARG A 122 -21.81 16.79 -8.90
C ARG A 122 -22.47 15.85 -7.90
N ARG A 123 -21.83 14.71 -7.60
CA ARG A 123 -22.40 13.65 -6.76
C ARG A 123 -21.71 13.59 -5.41
N GLU A 124 -20.44 13.19 -5.40
CA GLU A 124 -19.73 12.81 -4.19
C GLU A 124 -18.24 13.17 -4.27
N VAL A 125 -17.61 13.29 -3.11
CA VAL A 125 -16.15 13.37 -2.92
C VAL A 125 -15.74 12.18 -2.06
N VAL A 126 -14.85 11.33 -2.58
CA VAL A 126 -14.34 10.15 -1.86
C VAL A 126 -12.90 10.42 -1.44
N LEU A 127 -12.63 10.36 -0.14
CA LEU A 127 -11.29 10.58 0.40
C LEU A 127 -10.49 9.27 0.40
N CYS A 128 -9.40 9.25 -0.35
CA CYS A 128 -8.47 8.12 -0.44
C CYS A 128 -7.02 8.57 -0.14
N ALA A 129 -6.83 9.55 0.75
CA ALA A 129 -5.52 10.13 1.07
C ALA A 129 -4.75 9.35 2.16
N GLY A 130 -5.13 8.10 2.42
CA GLY A 130 -4.54 7.23 3.43
C GLY A 130 -4.97 7.57 4.87
N ALA A 131 -4.53 6.76 5.82
CA ALA A 131 -4.89 6.85 7.25
C ALA A 131 -4.43 8.16 7.92
N VAL A 132 -3.39 8.80 7.37
CA VAL A 132 -2.87 10.09 7.86
C VAL A 132 -3.45 11.27 7.07
N GLY A 133 -3.41 11.19 5.74
CA GLY A 133 -3.82 12.32 4.89
C GLY A 133 -5.32 12.58 4.91
N SER A 134 -6.16 11.55 5.02
CA SER A 134 -7.62 11.71 5.01
C SER A 134 -8.14 12.46 6.25
N PRO A 135 -7.80 12.08 7.50
CA PRO A 135 -8.24 12.85 8.67
C PRO A 135 -7.62 14.25 8.70
N HIS A 136 -6.38 14.42 8.22
CA HIS A 136 -5.78 15.75 8.10
C HIS A 136 -6.58 16.64 7.15
N LEU A 137 -6.96 16.13 5.98
CA LEU A 137 -7.76 16.87 5.02
C LEU A 137 -9.17 17.17 5.54
N LEU A 138 -9.79 16.24 6.28
CA LEU A 138 -11.06 16.50 6.97
C LEU A 138 -10.94 17.66 7.96
N LYS A 139 -9.88 17.66 8.78
CA LYS A 139 -9.60 18.74 9.74
C LYS A 139 -9.43 20.09 9.02
N LEU A 140 -8.61 20.15 7.97
CA LEU A 140 -8.43 21.37 7.14
C LEU A 140 -9.74 21.84 6.48
N SER A 141 -10.71 20.94 6.34
CA SER A 141 -12.04 21.22 5.76
C SER A 141 -13.11 21.53 6.82
N GLY A 142 -12.71 21.67 8.10
CA GLY A 142 -13.61 22.00 9.19
C GLY A 142 -14.32 20.80 9.83
N ILE A 143 -13.90 19.57 9.55
CA ILE A 143 -14.47 18.35 10.16
C ILE A 143 -13.42 17.74 11.10
N GLY A 144 -13.66 17.82 12.40
CA GLY A 144 -12.73 17.34 13.43
C GLY A 144 -13.02 17.93 14.82
N PRO A 145 -12.14 17.72 15.81
CA PRO A 145 -12.36 18.24 17.16
C PRO A 145 -12.42 19.78 17.14
N ALA A 146 -13.56 20.38 17.46
CA ALA A 146 -13.78 21.80 17.24
C ALA A 146 -12.79 22.73 17.97
N SER A 147 -12.30 22.33 19.14
CA SER A 147 -11.26 23.06 19.88
C SER A 147 -9.92 23.08 19.15
N GLU A 148 -9.46 21.92 18.67
CA GLU A 148 -8.24 21.77 17.87
C GLU A 148 -8.35 22.57 16.56
N LEU A 149 -9.48 22.46 15.86
CA LEU A 149 -9.72 23.22 14.63
C LEU A 149 -9.59 24.73 14.85
N LYS A 150 -10.24 25.26 15.90
CA LYS A 150 -10.17 26.68 16.26
C LYS A 150 -8.75 27.11 16.62
N GLN A 151 -8.00 26.29 17.34
CA GLN A 151 -6.59 26.55 17.68
C GLN A 151 -5.72 26.75 16.42
N HIS A 152 -6.03 26.06 15.33
CA HIS A 152 -5.34 26.17 14.05
C HIS A 152 -6.01 27.15 13.06
N GLY A 153 -6.93 27.99 13.52
CA GLY A 153 -7.60 28.99 12.68
C GLY A 153 -8.58 28.40 11.67
N VAL A 154 -8.98 27.13 11.81
CA VAL A 154 -9.98 26.49 10.96
C VAL A 154 -11.35 26.64 11.59
N LYS A 155 -12.31 27.19 10.84
CA LYS A 155 -13.71 27.28 11.28
C LYS A 155 -14.32 25.86 11.32
N PRO A 156 -14.81 25.38 12.48
CA PRO A 156 -15.49 24.10 12.55
C PRO A 156 -16.81 24.11 11.77
N LEU A 157 -17.02 23.08 10.95
CA LEU A 157 -18.25 22.76 10.24
C LEU A 157 -18.98 21.60 10.94
N ILE A 158 -18.24 20.55 11.28
CA ILE A 158 -18.73 19.41 12.05
C ILE A 158 -17.73 19.14 13.17
N ASP A 159 -18.21 19.22 14.42
CA ASP A 159 -17.42 18.81 15.57
C ASP A 159 -17.43 17.27 15.66
N ASN A 160 -16.29 16.65 15.39
CA ASN A 160 -16.12 15.21 15.48
C ASN A 160 -14.77 14.87 16.13
N PRO A 161 -14.76 14.48 17.41
CA PRO A 161 -13.52 14.20 18.13
C PRO A 161 -12.78 12.95 17.62
N ASN A 162 -13.44 12.09 16.84
CA ASN A 162 -12.85 10.86 16.33
C ASN A 162 -11.97 11.08 15.09
N VAL A 163 -12.06 12.23 14.42
CA VAL A 163 -11.25 12.50 13.23
C VAL A 163 -9.79 12.66 13.63
N GLY A 164 -8.95 11.74 13.17
CA GLY A 164 -7.53 11.68 13.50
C GLY A 164 -7.22 10.94 14.80
N ALA A 165 -8.22 10.42 15.50
CA ALA A 165 -8.04 9.51 16.63
C ALA A 165 -7.89 8.06 16.15
N ASN A 166 -7.65 7.13 17.09
CA ASN A 166 -7.57 5.68 16.83
C ASN A 166 -6.57 5.28 15.72
N LEU A 167 -5.43 5.98 15.65
CA LEU A 167 -4.34 5.55 14.78
C LEU A 167 -3.77 4.22 15.31
N GLN A 168 -3.69 3.24 14.43
CA GLN A 168 -3.10 1.94 14.69
C GLN A 168 -1.99 1.68 13.68
N ASP A 169 -0.90 1.09 14.16
CA ASP A 169 0.24 0.69 13.34
C ASP A 169 0.87 -0.56 13.97
N HIS A 170 1.77 -1.21 13.24
CA HIS A 170 2.53 -2.35 13.74
C HIS A 170 3.93 -1.90 14.18
N PRO A 171 4.23 -1.87 15.49
CA PRO A 171 5.57 -1.51 15.96
C PRO A 171 6.59 -2.54 15.46
N LEU A 172 7.69 -2.05 14.87
CA LEU A 172 8.73 -2.89 14.28
C LEU A 172 10.06 -2.71 15.01
N VAL A 173 10.68 -3.82 15.41
CA VAL A 173 12.07 -3.87 15.88
C VAL A 173 12.90 -4.65 14.87
N SER A 174 13.98 -4.05 14.40
CA SER A 174 14.88 -4.68 13.43
C SER A 174 16.05 -5.35 14.15
N LEU A 175 16.11 -6.67 14.10
CA LEU A 175 17.24 -7.46 14.60
C LEU A 175 18.20 -7.75 13.44
N ARG A 176 19.50 -7.51 13.66
CA ARG A 176 20.54 -7.72 12.67
C ARG A 176 21.60 -8.67 13.23
N PHE A 177 21.91 -9.71 12.47
CA PHE A 177 22.89 -10.73 12.82
C PHE A 177 23.98 -10.80 11.75
N ALA A 178 25.22 -11.03 12.17
CA ALA A 178 26.32 -11.28 11.25
C ALA A 178 26.16 -12.67 10.62
N CYS A 179 26.34 -12.76 9.30
CA CYS A 179 26.40 -14.05 8.61
C CYS A 179 27.84 -14.56 8.61
N SER A 180 28.05 -15.84 8.93
CA SER A 180 29.36 -16.50 8.83
C SER A 180 29.87 -16.62 7.40
N THR A 181 28.98 -16.48 6.41
CA THR A 181 29.30 -16.51 4.98
C THR A 181 28.66 -15.33 4.24
N ALA A 182 29.21 -14.95 3.08
CA ALA A 182 28.75 -13.82 2.26
C ALA A 182 27.46 -14.12 1.45
N VAL A 183 26.44 -14.65 2.12
CA VAL A 183 25.15 -15.06 1.53
C VAL A 183 24.04 -14.01 1.66
N GLY A 184 24.29 -12.93 2.40
CA GLY A 184 23.34 -11.85 2.60
C GLY A 184 23.05 -11.01 1.35
N LEU A 185 21.98 -10.21 1.43
CA LEU A 185 21.52 -9.32 0.35
C LEU A 185 22.49 -8.18 0.03
N TYR A 186 23.45 -7.87 0.92
CA TYR A 186 24.40 -6.79 0.77
C TYR A 186 25.18 -6.84 -0.57
N ARG A 187 25.50 -8.03 -1.09
CA ARG A 187 26.19 -8.14 -2.39
C ARG A 187 25.36 -7.59 -3.55
N HIS A 188 24.03 -7.62 -3.44
CA HIS A 188 23.09 -7.19 -4.47
C HIS A 188 22.80 -5.70 -4.43
N THR A 189 23.24 -4.98 -3.39
CA THR A 189 23.17 -3.52 -3.34
C THR A 189 24.32 -2.84 -4.09
N ARG A 190 25.36 -3.60 -4.48
CA ARG A 190 26.47 -3.11 -5.32
C ARG A 190 25.97 -2.69 -6.70
N PRO A 191 26.43 -1.57 -7.29
CA PRO A 191 25.85 -0.99 -8.51
C PRO A 191 25.66 -1.98 -9.67
N ILE A 192 26.70 -2.75 -10.02
CA ILE A 192 26.66 -3.73 -11.11
C ILE A 192 25.67 -4.86 -10.82
N ARG A 193 25.68 -5.39 -9.59
CA ARG A 193 24.78 -6.48 -9.17
C ARG A 193 23.33 -6.01 -9.13
N LYS A 194 23.09 -4.75 -8.75
CA LYS A 194 21.76 -4.12 -8.76
C LYS A 194 21.21 -4.01 -10.18
N VAL A 195 22.04 -3.61 -11.16
CA VAL A 195 21.65 -3.58 -12.58
C VAL A 195 21.36 -4.98 -13.10
N ILE A 196 22.25 -5.95 -12.86
CA ILE A 196 22.05 -7.35 -13.30
C ILE A 196 20.79 -7.96 -12.67
N ALA A 197 20.53 -7.68 -11.40
CA ALA A 197 19.33 -8.17 -10.71
C ALA A 197 18.04 -7.54 -11.26
N GLY A 198 18.08 -6.29 -11.73
CA GLY A 198 16.93 -5.61 -12.33
C GLY A 198 16.70 -5.91 -13.82
N ALA A 199 17.67 -6.53 -14.50
CA ALA A 199 17.58 -6.91 -15.92
C ALA A 199 17.07 -8.35 -16.14
N ARG A 200 16.79 -9.08 -15.06
CA ARG A 200 16.20 -10.44 -15.06
C ARG A 200 14.72 -10.37 -14.76
#